data_AF-A0A8K0PIG5-F1
#
_entry.id   AF-A0A8K0PIG5-F1
#
_cell.length_a   1.000
_cell.length_b   1.000
_cell.length_c   1.000
_cell.angle_alpha   90.00
_cell.angle_beta   90.00
_cell.angle_gamma   90.00
#
_symmetry.space_group_name_H-M   'P 1'
#
loop_
_entity.id
_entity.type
_entity.pdbx_description
1 polymer ?
#
loop_
_entity_poly.entity_id
_entity_poly.type
_entity_poly.pdbx_seq_one_letter_code
_entity_poly.pdbx_strand_id
1 'polypeptide(L)'
;MADPLTALPMELLHNVLDYLLPSHNQRFSPLAPGTPLLNLTLTSHALQSAVNAYSHLLLLRWTHIKAYRPLKTASLEAKRNSFSTLLRLTRTYCVFCGKKSSRKATLMNGLGCCATCDKKEWPDKVTRSDAKKKHGLKDKHLFMWGEDRPLEWPVVRYGSYVVMGSDCILLEKKGVERLAVAVREQAQRSWTPSQVRQQEAKGAGEGEDTGSREGEEGMERSRRPGTKSTVQC
;
A
#
# COMPACT_ATOMS: atom_id res chain seq x y z
N MET A 1 36.41 -9.86 -5.66
CA MET A 1 35.70 -9.76 -4.36
C MET A 1 34.33 -10.39 -4.56
N ALA A 2 33.93 -11.34 -3.74
CA ALA A 2 32.59 -11.94 -3.84
C ALA A 2 31.55 -10.89 -3.46
N ASP A 3 30.48 -10.75 -4.25
CA ASP A 3 29.35 -9.88 -3.92
C ASP A 3 28.70 -10.40 -2.64
N PRO A 4 28.64 -9.61 -1.55
CA PRO A 4 28.14 -10.06 -0.25
C PRO A 4 26.69 -10.58 -0.34
N LEU A 5 25.88 -10.09 -1.28
CA LEU A 5 24.51 -10.58 -1.47
C LEU A 5 24.47 -12.00 -2.04
N THR A 6 25.37 -12.33 -2.98
CA THR A 6 25.50 -13.69 -3.55
C THR A 6 26.17 -14.69 -2.60
N ALA A 7 26.87 -14.21 -1.58
CA ALA A 7 27.48 -15.05 -0.55
C ALA A 7 26.51 -15.50 0.54
N LEU A 8 25.28 -14.97 0.57
CA LEU A 8 24.27 -15.34 1.56
C LEU A 8 23.74 -16.77 1.35
N PRO A 9 23.47 -17.51 2.43
CA PRO A 9 22.66 -18.73 2.37
C PRO A 9 21.31 -18.48 1.69
N MET A 10 20.79 -19.50 1.01
CA MET A 10 19.56 -19.40 0.21
C MET A 10 18.35 -18.99 1.05
N GLU A 11 18.30 -19.40 2.32
CA GLU A 11 17.26 -19.06 3.28
C GLU A 11 17.23 -17.56 3.57
N LEU A 12 18.40 -16.95 3.79
CA LEU A 12 18.51 -15.51 4.01
C LEU A 12 18.18 -14.74 2.74
N LEU A 13 18.61 -15.24 1.59
CA LEU A 13 18.30 -14.63 0.30
C LEU A 13 16.79 -14.68 0.03
N HIS A 14 16.11 -15.79 0.31
CA HIS A 14 14.64 -15.87 0.21
C HIS A 14 13.93 -14.87 1.12
N ASN A 15 14.42 -14.63 2.33
CA ASN A 15 13.87 -13.58 3.20
C ASN A 15 14.01 -12.20 2.56
N VAL A 16 15.18 -11.88 1.99
CA VAL A 16 15.39 -10.63 1.25
C VAL A 16 14.42 -10.54 0.07
N LEU A 17 14.28 -11.60 -0.73
CA LEU A 17 13.37 -11.64 -1.88
C LEU A 17 11.90 -11.48 -1.47
N ASP A 18 11.49 -12.00 -0.30
CA ASP A 18 10.14 -11.81 0.26
C ASP A 18 9.84 -10.37 0.66
N TYR A 19 10.86 -9.64 1.13
CA TYR A 19 10.75 -8.20 1.33
C TYR A 19 10.65 -7.40 0.02
N LEU A 20 11.19 -7.93 -1.08
CA LEU A 20 11.21 -7.24 -2.37
C LEU A 20 9.96 -7.49 -3.22
N LEU A 21 9.29 -8.63 -3.04
CA LEU A 21 7.99 -8.84 -3.64
C LEU A 21 6.95 -8.00 -2.88
N PRO A 22 6.12 -7.21 -3.57
CA PRO A 22 4.97 -6.59 -2.93
C PRO A 22 4.17 -7.64 -2.15
N SER A 23 4.16 -7.56 -0.82
CA SER A 23 3.44 -8.49 0.06
C SER A 23 2.57 -7.75 1.08
N HIS A 24 1.52 -8.40 1.58
CA HIS A 24 0.59 -7.80 2.55
C HIS A 24 1.32 -7.32 3.83
N ASN A 25 2.50 -7.87 4.12
CA ASN A 25 3.31 -7.55 5.30
C ASN A 25 4.46 -6.57 5.03
N GLN A 26 4.58 -6.06 3.80
CA GLN A 26 5.60 -5.07 3.50
C GLN A 26 5.37 -3.82 4.36
N ARG A 27 6.30 -3.57 5.29
CA ARG A 27 6.35 -2.32 6.07
C ARG A 27 6.71 -1.13 5.18
N PHE A 28 7.38 -1.38 4.06
CA PHE A 28 7.79 -0.38 3.09
C PHE A 28 6.99 -0.55 1.80
N SER A 29 6.31 0.50 1.34
CA SER A 29 5.80 0.53 -0.05
C SER A 29 6.97 0.29 -1.00
N PRO A 30 6.82 -0.38 -2.16
CA PRO A 30 7.94 -0.59 -3.07
C PRO A 30 8.61 0.76 -3.36
N LEU A 31 9.83 0.93 -2.82
CA LEU A 31 10.58 2.18 -2.76
C LEU A 31 11.03 2.68 -4.14
N ALA A 32 10.74 1.94 -5.20
CA ALA A 32 11.06 2.31 -6.55
C ALA A 32 9.92 1.92 -7.50
N PRO A 33 9.60 2.77 -8.49
CA PRO A 33 8.82 2.34 -9.65
C PRO A 33 9.54 1.17 -10.32
N GLY A 34 8.83 0.04 -10.47
CA GLY A 34 9.37 -1.17 -11.08
C GLY A 34 9.13 -2.42 -10.24
N THR A 35 9.76 -3.51 -10.66
CA THR A 35 9.73 -4.79 -9.94
C THR A 35 11.14 -5.05 -9.41
N PRO A 36 11.44 -4.78 -8.12
CA PRO A 36 12.80 -4.92 -7.56
C PRO A 36 13.42 -6.29 -7.83
N LEU A 37 12.61 -7.35 -7.87
CA LEU A 37 13.02 -8.69 -8.28
C LEU A 37 13.60 -8.74 -9.70
N LEU A 38 12.98 -8.03 -10.67
CA LEU A 38 13.51 -7.94 -12.03
C LEU A 38 14.89 -7.28 -12.04
N ASN A 39 15.07 -6.19 -11.28
CA ASN A 39 16.36 -5.53 -11.20
C ASN A 39 17.43 -6.48 -10.65
N LEU A 40 17.11 -7.29 -9.62
CA LEU A 40 18.02 -8.32 -9.12
C LEU A 40 18.35 -9.40 -10.16
N THR A 41 17.39 -9.78 -11.02
CA THR A 41 17.71 -10.76 -12.08
C THR A 41 18.70 -10.24 -13.10
N LEU A 42 18.87 -8.92 -13.21
CA LEU A 42 19.76 -8.28 -14.18
C LEU A 42 21.18 -8.06 -13.64
N THR A 43 21.41 -8.21 -12.33
CA THR A 43 22.72 -7.93 -11.72
C THR A 43 23.67 -9.12 -11.77
N SER A 44 23.19 -10.35 -11.55
CA SER A 44 24.03 -11.55 -11.61
C SER A 44 23.24 -12.83 -11.92
N HIS A 45 23.91 -13.82 -12.52
CA HIS A 45 23.32 -15.15 -12.75
C HIS A 45 22.96 -15.89 -11.46
N ALA A 46 23.74 -15.69 -10.39
CA ALA A 46 23.43 -16.29 -9.08
C ALA A 46 22.11 -15.72 -8.52
N LEU A 47 21.91 -14.40 -8.58
CA LEU A 47 20.67 -13.75 -8.14
C LEU A 47 19.50 -14.07 -9.07
N GLN A 48 19.74 -14.17 -10.38
CA GLN A 48 18.75 -14.65 -11.33
C GLN A 48 18.24 -16.06 -10.97
N SER A 49 19.16 -16.99 -10.69
CA SER A 49 18.83 -18.35 -10.24
C SER A 49 18.05 -18.35 -8.93
N ALA A 50 18.47 -17.54 -7.96
CA ALA A 50 17.79 -17.41 -6.67
C ALA A 50 16.37 -16.83 -6.82
N VAL A 51 16.18 -15.77 -7.61
CA VAL A 51 14.86 -15.20 -7.90
C VAL A 51 13.97 -16.23 -8.60
N ASN A 52 14.53 -17.05 -9.51
CA ASN A 52 13.78 -18.10 -10.17
C ASN A 52 13.34 -19.21 -9.20
N ALA A 53 14.23 -19.64 -8.29
CA ALA A 53 13.94 -20.62 -7.24
C ALA A 53 12.87 -20.11 -6.26
N TYR A 54 13.02 -18.88 -5.77
CA TYR A 54 12.02 -18.20 -4.93
C TYR A 54 10.66 -18.11 -5.64
N SER A 55 10.67 -17.72 -6.92
CA SER A 55 9.44 -17.63 -7.72
C SER A 55 8.76 -18.99 -7.88
N HIS A 56 9.53 -20.06 -8.04
CA HIS A 56 9.00 -21.43 -8.10
C HIS A 56 8.30 -21.81 -6.79
N LEU A 57 8.93 -21.55 -5.63
CA LEU A 57 8.32 -21.78 -4.31
C LEU A 57 7.01 -21.02 -4.14
N LEU A 58 6.95 -19.76 -4.57
CA LEU A 58 5.71 -18.98 -4.53
C LEU A 58 4.62 -19.57 -5.43
N LEU A 59 4.95 -20.02 -6.63
CA LEU A 59 3.99 -20.65 -7.53
C LEU A 59 3.42 -21.95 -6.97
N LEU A 60 4.23 -22.71 -6.22
CA LEU A 60 3.76 -23.89 -5.48
C LEU A 60 2.82 -23.50 -4.34
N ARG A 61 3.07 -22.37 -3.65
CA ARG A 61 2.23 -21.86 -2.55
C ARG A 61 0.93 -21.22 -3.04
N TRP A 62 0.95 -20.54 -4.18
CA TRP A 62 -0.18 -19.76 -4.73
C TRP A 62 -1.14 -20.61 -5.58
N THR A 63 -1.56 -21.75 -5.03
CA THR A 63 -2.45 -22.70 -5.71
C THR A 63 -3.82 -22.10 -6.02
N HIS A 64 -4.28 -21.14 -5.21
CA HIS A 64 -5.55 -20.43 -5.36
C HIS A 64 -5.61 -19.52 -6.58
N ILE A 65 -4.46 -19.05 -7.09
CA ILE A 65 -4.40 -18.23 -8.32
C ILE A 65 -4.37 -19.12 -9.55
N LYS A 66 -3.42 -20.05 -9.57
CA LYS A 66 -3.28 -21.03 -10.65
C LYS A 66 -2.55 -22.24 -10.08
N ALA A 67 -3.20 -23.40 -10.13
CA ALA A 67 -2.57 -24.65 -9.75
C ALA A 67 -1.26 -24.85 -10.51
N TYR A 68 -0.19 -25.07 -9.76
CA TYR A 68 1.11 -25.42 -10.33
C TYR A 68 0.98 -26.74 -11.08
N ARG A 69 1.42 -26.76 -12.34
CA ARG A 69 1.48 -27.98 -13.14
C ARG A 69 2.93 -28.23 -13.53
N PRO A 70 3.53 -29.35 -13.10
CA PRO A 70 4.88 -29.71 -13.53
C PRO A 70 4.89 -29.93 -15.05
N LEU A 71 6.00 -29.60 -15.69
CA LEU A 71 6.18 -29.87 -17.11
C LEU A 71 6.39 -31.36 -17.37
N LYS A 72 6.16 -31.80 -18.61
CA LYS A 72 6.19 -33.22 -19.00
C LYS A 72 7.53 -33.90 -18.76
N THR A 73 8.63 -33.14 -18.79
CA THR A 73 9.98 -33.68 -18.65
C THR A 73 10.79 -32.88 -17.63
N ALA A 74 11.64 -33.56 -16.88
CA ALA A 74 12.51 -32.94 -15.87
C ALA A 74 13.46 -31.89 -16.47
N SER A 75 13.94 -32.09 -17.71
CA SER A 75 14.78 -31.12 -18.40
C SER A 75 14.05 -29.81 -18.72
N LEU A 76 12.77 -29.88 -19.11
CA LEU A 76 11.98 -28.68 -19.35
C LEU A 76 11.65 -27.96 -18.03
N GLU A 77 11.41 -28.73 -16.97
CA GLU A 77 11.17 -28.18 -15.65
C GLU A 77 12.39 -27.43 -15.10
N ALA A 78 13.59 -28.00 -15.26
CA ALA A 78 14.84 -27.35 -14.86
C ALA A 78 15.12 -26.04 -15.62
N LYS A 79 14.65 -25.91 -16.87
CA LYS A 79 14.81 -24.71 -17.71
C LYS A 79 13.66 -23.71 -17.56
N ARG A 80 12.68 -24.00 -16.69
CA ARG A 80 11.47 -23.18 -16.55
C ARG A 80 11.81 -21.82 -15.95
N ASN A 81 11.34 -20.77 -16.63
CA ASN A 81 11.36 -19.41 -16.07
C ASN A 81 10.13 -19.21 -15.18
N SER A 82 10.28 -19.56 -13.91
CA SER A 82 9.28 -19.40 -12.86
C SER A 82 9.03 -17.93 -12.54
N PHE A 83 10.06 -17.08 -12.63
CA PHE A 83 9.92 -15.64 -12.40
C PHE A 83 8.99 -14.95 -13.41
N SER A 84 9.14 -15.24 -14.71
CA SER A 84 8.25 -14.68 -15.75
C SER A 84 6.81 -15.16 -15.58
N THR A 85 6.64 -16.41 -15.13
CA THR A 85 5.33 -16.98 -14.81
C THR A 85 4.69 -16.25 -13.62
N LEU A 86 5.43 -16.04 -12.54
CA LEU A 86 4.99 -15.29 -11.37
C LEU A 86 4.60 -13.86 -11.75
N LEU A 87 5.45 -13.14 -12.49
CA LEU A 87 5.20 -11.78 -12.93
C LEU A 87 3.94 -11.66 -13.80
N ARG A 88 3.71 -12.64 -14.68
CA ARG A 88 2.48 -12.69 -15.47
C ARG A 88 1.26 -12.90 -14.57
N LEU A 89 1.32 -13.79 -13.59
CA LEU A 89 0.21 -14.05 -12.68
C LEU A 89 -0.10 -12.83 -11.80
N THR A 90 0.91 -12.22 -11.17
CA THR A 90 0.73 -11.01 -10.36
C THR A 90 0.18 -9.84 -11.16
N ARG A 91 0.39 -9.79 -12.48
CA ARG A 91 -0.15 -8.71 -13.32
C ARG A 91 -1.57 -8.95 -13.83
N THR A 92 -2.00 -10.21 -13.96
CA THR A 92 -3.25 -10.59 -14.67
C THR A 92 -4.32 -11.21 -13.76
N TYR A 93 -3.96 -11.58 -12.53
CA TYR A 93 -4.86 -12.17 -11.56
C TYR A 93 -4.82 -11.40 -10.25
N CYS A 94 -5.94 -11.43 -9.53
CA CYS A 94 -6.02 -10.97 -8.16
C CYS A 94 -5.19 -11.91 -7.27
N VAL A 95 -4.20 -11.34 -6.57
CA VAL A 95 -3.32 -12.11 -5.69
C VAL A 95 -4.05 -12.77 -4.50
N PHE A 96 -5.21 -12.25 -4.12
CA PHE A 96 -5.98 -12.75 -2.98
C PHE A 96 -6.99 -13.84 -3.36
N CYS A 97 -7.75 -13.65 -4.44
CA CYS A 97 -8.83 -14.57 -4.81
C CYS A 97 -8.59 -15.35 -6.11
N GLY A 98 -7.49 -15.10 -6.82
CA GLY A 98 -7.15 -15.83 -8.05
C GLY A 98 -8.04 -15.51 -9.25
N LYS A 99 -8.98 -14.57 -9.16
CA LYS A 99 -9.80 -14.13 -10.30
C LYS A 99 -8.98 -13.24 -11.24
N LYS A 100 -9.20 -13.33 -12.54
CA LYS A 100 -8.57 -12.42 -13.51
C LYS A 100 -8.87 -10.96 -13.16
N SER A 101 -7.85 -10.11 -13.19
CA SER A 101 -7.99 -8.68 -12.93
C SER A 101 -6.89 -7.89 -13.63
N SER A 102 -7.28 -6.82 -14.31
CA SER A 102 -6.36 -5.79 -14.83
C SER A 102 -6.08 -4.69 -13.81
N ARG A 103 -6.88 -4.60 -12.74
CA ARG A 103 -6.75 -3.60 -11.68
C ARG A 103 -5.55 -3.91 -10.80
N LYS A 104 -4.92 -2.86 -10.31
CA LYS A 104 -3.86 -2.95 -9.29
C LYS A 104 -4.44 -2.73 -7.90
N ALA A 105 -3.84 -3.35 -6.90
CA ALA A 105 -4.12 -3.06 -5.51
C ALA A 105 -3.75 -1.60 -5.20
N THR A 106 -4.65 -0.91 -4.50
CA THR A 106 -4.57 0.53 -4.24
C THR A 106 -3.40 0.92 -3.37
N LEU A 107 -3.10 0.10 -2.35
CA LEU A 107 -1.99 0.33 -1.43
C LEU A 107 -0.78 -0.57 -1.76
N MET A 108 -0.85 -1.27 -2.90
CA MET A 108 0.14 -2.25 -3.36
C MET A 108 0.15 -2.33 -4.89
N ASN A 109 0.48 -1.24 -5.56
CA ASN A 109 0.34 -1.06 -7.01
C ASN A 109 1.04 -2.12 -7.87
N GLY A 110 2.04 -2.81 -7.32
CA GLY A 110 2.75 -3.90 -8.00
C GLY A 110 1.93 -5.18 -8.21
N LEU A 111 0.81 -5.36 -7.49
CA LEU A 111 -0.01 -6.56 -7.55
C LEU A 111 -1.36 -6.32 -8.20
N GLY A 112 -1.80 -7.30 -9.00
CA GLY A 112 -3.16 -7.41 -9.49
C GLY A 112 -4.11 -7.67 -8.33
N CYS A 113 -5.19 -6.90 -8.26
CA CYS A 113 -6.20 -7.06 -7.22
C CYS A 113 -7.57 -6.60 -7.71
N CYS A 114 -8.59 -7.42 -7.47
CA CYS A 114 -9.96 -7.04 -7.79
C CYS A 114 -10.53 -6.06 -6.75
N ALA A 115 -11.57 -5.31 -7.13
CA ALA A 115 -12.20 -4.30 -6.27
C ALA A 115 -12.65 -4.85 -4.92
N THR A 116 -13.23 -6.06 -4.92
CA THR A 116 -13.77 -6.71 -3.72
C THR A 116 -12.67 -7.06 -2.72
N CYS A 117 -11.58 -7.66 -3.20
CA CYS A 117 -10.43 -7.97 -2.35
C CYS A 117 -9.75 -6.69 -1.89
N ASP A 118 -9.57 -5.71 -2.78
CA ASP A 118 -8.93 -4.43 -2.42
C ASP A 118 -9.70 -3.68 -1.31
N LYS A 119 -11.04 -3.70 -1.34
CA LYS A 119 -11.88 -3.14 -0.26
C LYS A 119 -11.84 -3.98 1.02
N LYS A 120 -11.71 -5.31 0.90
CA LYS A 120 -11.64 -6.22 2.04
C LYS A 120 -10.31 -6.09 2.79
N GLU A 121 -9.20 -6.07 2.06
CA GLU A 121 -7.85 -6.00 2.63
C GLU A 121 -7.51 -4.59 3.12
N TRP A 122 -8.03 -3.56 2.45
CA TRP A 122 -7.82 -2.16 2.81
C TRP A 122 -9.14 -1.40 2.87
N PRO A 123 -9.96 -1.62 3.91
CA PRO A 123 -11.26 -0.97 4.04
C PRO A 123 -11.14 0.54 4.26
N ASP A 124 -10.13 0.96 5.02
CA ASP A 124 -9.96 2.34 5.47
C ASP A 124 -8.75 3.02 4.80
N LYS A 125 -9.05 3.91 3.86
CA LYS A 125 -8.04 4.70 3.15
C LYS A 125 -8.36 6.18 3.28
N VAL A 126 -7.32 7.00 3.33
CA VAL A 126 -7.43 8.46 3.35
C VAL A 126 -6.58 9.06 2.25
N THR A 127 -7.04 10.16 1.67
CA THR A 127 -6.25 10.88 0.66
C THR A 127 -5.09 11.62 1.31
N ARG A 128 -4.03 11.92 0.54
CA ARG A 128 -2.96 12.82 0.99
C ARG A 128 -3.51 14.14 1.55
N SER A 129 -4.49 14.73 0.88
CA SER A 129 -5.12 15.98 1.29
C SER A 129 -5.87 15.85 2.62
N ASP A 130 -6.62 14.75 2.81
CA ASP A 130 -7.31 14.48 4.07
C ASP A 130 -6.33 14.26 5.22
N ALA A 131 -5.23 13.54 4.99
CA ALA A 131 -4.20 13.33 5.99
C ALA A 131 -3.59 14.65 6.47
N LYS A 132 -3.33 15.57 5.52
CA LYS A 132 -2.83 16.92 5.84
C LYS A 132 -3.87 17.76 6.59
N LYS A 133 -5.12 17.77 6.11
CA LYS A 133 -6.21 18.59 6.67
C LYS A 133 -6.64 18.13 8.06
N LYS A 134 -6.86 16.82 8.24
CA LYS A 134 -7.43 16.27 9.49
C LYS A 134 -6.38 16.02 10.58
N HIS A 135 -5.15 15.69 10.21
CA HIS A 135 -4.11 15.30 11.16
C HIS A 135 -2.95 16.30 11.24
N GLY A 136 -3.01 17.42 10.50
CA GLY A 136 -1.93 18.43 10.49
C GLY A 136 -0.60 17.90 9.93
N LEU A 137 -0.61 16.76 9.24
CA LEU A 137 0.58 16.17 8.67
C LEU A 137 1.09 16.99 7.48
N LYS A 138 2.40 16.96 7.25
CA LYS A 138 3.06 17.58 6.10
C LYS A 138 3.58 16.48 5.17
N ASP A 139 3.88 16.81 3.93
CA ASP A 139 4.42 15.83 2.97
C ASP A 139 5.75 15.23 3.49
N LYS A 140 6.57 16.03 4.17
CA LYS A 140 7.77 15.55 4.87
C LYS A 140 7.47 14.55 6.00
N HIS A 141 6.29 14.54 6.60
CA HIS A 141 5.93 13.51 7.59
C HIS A 141 5.54 12.21 6.90
N LEU A 142 4.79 12.32 5.80
CA LEU A 142 4.23 11.19 5.08
C LEU A 142 5.28 10.43 4.24
N PHE A 143 6.22 11.16 3.62
CA PHE A 143 7.11 10.63 2.59
C PHE A 143 8.60 10.86 2.86
N MET A 144 9.00 11.13 4.11
CA MET A 144 10.43 11.16 4.48
C MET A 144 10.96 9.73 4.65
N TRP A 145 12.17 9.49 4.16
CA TRP A 145 12.82 8.18 4.16
C TRP A 145 14.32 8.32 4.48
N GLY A 146 14.95 7.20 4.81
CA GLY A 146 16.39 7.15 5.07
C GLY A 146 16.75 7.65 6.46
N GLU A 147 18.00 8.08 6.61
CA GLU A 147 18.60 8.50 7.88
C GLU A 147 17.91 9.74 8.48
N ASP A 148 17.31 10.58 7.64
CA ASP A 148 16.59 11.78 8.06
C ASP A 148 15.25 11.48 8.76
N ARG A 149 14.71 10.25 8.62
CA ARG A 149 13.42 9.88 9.21
C ARG A 149 13.60 9.50 10.69
N PRO A 150 12.89 10.16 11.63
CA PRO A 150 12.89 9.75 13.03
C PRO A 150 12.49 8.27 13.19
N LEU A 151 13.24 7.54 14.01
CA LEU A 151 13.07 6.08 14.19
C LEU A 151 11.69 5.74 14.78
N GLU A 152 11.14 6.64 15.57
CA GLU A 152 9.84 6.51 16.23
C GLU A 152 8.67 6.70 15.26
N TRP A 153 8.91 7.26 14.07
CA TRP A 153 7.83 7.55 13.13
C TRP A 153 7.39 6.29 12.38
N PRO A 154 6.15 5.81 12.60
CA PRO A 154 5.67 4.61 11.93
C PRO A 154 5.59 4.88 10.42
N VAL A 155 5.96 3.88 9.63
CA VAL A 155 5.83 3.95 8.17
C VAL A 155 4.36 3.87 7.80
N VAL A 156 3.93 4.77 6.92
CA VAL A 156 2.57 4.80 6.39
C VAL A 156 2.57 4.13 5.02
N ARG A 157 1.78 3.06 4.87
CA ARG A 157 1.58 2.44 3.58
C ARG A 157 0.75 3.37 2.69
N TYR A 158 1.19 3.51 1.44
CA TYR A 158 0.49 4.30 0.45
C TYR A 158 0.62 3.65 -0.93
N GLY A 159 -0.31 4.01 -1.81
CA GLY A 159 -0.16 3.80 -3.24
C GLY A 159 -0.67 4.99 -4.03
N SER A 160 -0.21 5.09 -5.27
CA SER A 160 -0.54 6.18 -6.19
C SER A 160 -1.36 5.68 -7.37
N TYR A 161 -2.25 6.49 -7.90
CA TYR A 161 -2.93 6.18 -9.15
C TYR A 161 -3.26 7.48 -9.88
N VAL A 162 -3.24 7.44 -11.21
CA VAL A 162 -3.49 8.61 -12.02
C VAL A 162 -5.00 8.83 -12.15
N VAL A 163 -5.45 10.04 -11.83
CA VAL A 163 -6.82 10.51 -12.02
C VAL A 163 -6.76 11.81 -12.81
N MET A 164 -7.39 11.84 -13.99
CA MET A 164 -7.40 13.02 -14.87
C MET A 164 -6.00 13.60 -15.13
N GLY A 165 -5.01 12.72 -15.35
CA GLY A 165 -3.62 13.12 -15.61
C GLY A 165 -2.82 13.55 -14.37
N SER A 166 -3.41 13.54 -13.17
CA SER A 166 -2.73 13.88 -11.91
C SER A 166 -2.59 12.67 -11.00
N ASP A 167 -1.47 12.58 -10.27
CA ASP A 167 -1.25 11.52 -9.29
C ASP A 167 -2.11 11.75 -8.03
N CYS A 168 -2.99 10.79 -7.76
CA CYS A 168 -3.71 10.69 -6.50
C CYS A 168 -3.01 9.69 -5.58
N ILE A 169 -2.74 10.10 -4.34
CA ILE A 169 -2.13 9.24 -3.32
C ILE A 169 -3.17 8.87 -2.27
N LEU A 170 -3.32 7.56 -2.05
CA LEU A 170 -4.11 6.98 -0.97
C LEU A 170 -3.19 6.37 0.08
N LEU A 171 -3.51 6.61 1.33
CA LEU A 171 -2.77 6.20 2.51
C LEU A 171 -3.65 5.28 3.36
N GLU A 172 -3.04 4.30 4.02
CA GLU A 172 -3.72 3.49 5.03
C GLU A 172 -4.07 4.36 6.25
N LYS A 173 -5.36 4.46 6.58
CA LYS A 173 -5.85 5.34 7.65
C LYS A 173 -5.17 5.07 8.99
N LYS A 174 -5.10 3.79 9.40
CA LYS A 174 -4.46 3.37 10.65
C LYS A 174 -2.99 3.79 10.72
N GLY A 175 -2.27 3.74 9.59
CA GLY A 175 -0.89 4.21 9.51
C GLY A 175 -0.78 5.71 9.74
N VAL A 176 -1.65 6.49 9.08
CA VAL A 176 -1.72 7.95 9.21
C VAL A 176 -2.00 8.37 10.64
N GLU A 177 -2.95 7.72 11.32
CA GLU A 177 -3.30 8.04 12.71
C GLU A 177 -2.14 7.81 13.67
N ARG A 178 -1.43 6.67 13.55
CA ARG A 178 -0.24 6.40 14.36
C ARG A 178 0.87 7.41 14.10
N LEU A 179 1.09 7.78 12.83
CA LEU A 179 2.09 8.79 12.49
C LEU A 179 1.72 10.16 13.07
N ALA A 180 0.44 10.54 13.03
CA ALA A 180 -0.04 11.78 13.60
C ALA A 180 0.17 11.87 15.12
N VAL A 181 0.06 10.74 15.83
CA VAL A 181 0.40 10.67 17.25
C VAL A 181 1.91 10.88 17.44
N ALA A 182 2.75 10.10 16.77
CA ALA A 182 4.21 10.20 16.90
C ALA A 182 4.77 11.60 16.56
N VAL A 183 4.25 12.24 15.50
CA VAL A 183 4.64 13.61 15.11
C VAL A 183 4.25 14.63 16.18
N ARG A 184 3.08 14.47 16.81
CA ARG A 184 2.63 15.37 17.90
C ARG A 184 3.46 15.19 19.16
N GLU A 185 3.73 13.95 19.54
CA GLU A 185 4.58 13.64 20.70
C GLU A 185 5.99 14.22 20.53
N GLN A 186 6.57 14.07 19.33
CA GLN A 186 7.88 14.67 19.04
C GLN A 186 7.84 16.20 19.09
N ALA A 187 6.78 16.81 18.54
CA ALA A 187 6.62 18.26 18.60
C ALA A 187 6.52 18.73 20.06
N GLN A 188 5.74 18.05 20.90
CA GLN A 188 5.58 18.36 22.33
C GLN A 188 6.90 18.28 23.10
N ARG A 189 7.77 17.29 22.80
CA ARG A 189 9.11 17.20 23.39
C ARG A 189 9.99 18.42 23.07
N SER A 190 9.72 19.10 21.96
CA SER A 190 10.45 20.30 21.52
C SER A 190 9.82 21.62 21.97
N TRP A 191 8.68 21.58 22.67
CA TRP A 191 8.01 22.81 23.10
C TRP A 191 8.70 23.44 24.30
N THR A 192 8.80 24.77 24.26
CA THR A 192 9.14 25.57 25.43
C THR A 192 7.95 25.65 26.39
N PRO A 193 8.17 25.88 27.70
CA PRO A 193 7.08 26.01 28.69
C PRO A 193 6.05 27.11 28.35
N SER A 194 6.43 28.11 27.54
CA SER A 194 5.53 29.17 27.07
C SER A 194 4.58 28.69 25.96
N GLN A 195 5.06 27.77 25.11
CA GLN A 195 4.25 27.17 24.04
C GLN A 195 3.25 26.15 24.56
N VAL A 196 3.64 25.38 25.60
CA VAL A 196 2.71 24.48 26.32
C VAL A 196 1.54 25.27 26.89
N ARG A 197 1.81 26.38 27.59
CA ARG A 197 0.77 27.25 28.18
C ARG A 197 -0.15 27.89 27.15
N GLN A 198 0.37 28.31 25.99
CA GLN A 198 -0.48 28.84 24.90
C GLN A 198 -1.39 27.78 24.28
N GLN A 199 -0.98 26.51 24.28
CA GLN A 199 -1.77 25.43 23.70
C GLN A 199 -2.87 24.96 24.65
N GLU A 200 -2.59 24.90 25.96
CA GLU A 200 -3.61 24.68 27.00
C GLU A 200 -4.67 25.79 26.99
N ALA A 201 -4.26 27.04 26.83
CA ALA A 201 -5.18 28.18 26.71
C ALA A 201 -6.08 28.12 25.47
N LYS A 202 -5.59 27.56 24.34
CA LYS A 202 -6.40 27.37 23.13
C LYS A 202 -7.37 26.19 23.25
N GLY A 203 -6.97 25.09 23.89
CA GLY A 203 -7.84 23.93 24.11
C GLY A 203 -8.99 24.21 25.08
N ALA A 204 -8.81 25.16 26.02
CA ALA A 204 -9.87 25.57 26.94
C ALA A 204 -10.95 26.45 26.29
N GLY A 205 -10.69 27.07 25.13
CA GLY A 205 -11.63 27.96 24.44
C GLY A 205 -12.58 27.28 23.45
N GLU A 206 -12.36 26.01 23.11
CA GLU A 206 -13.19 25.28 22.12
C GLU A 206 -14.31 24.42 22.77
N GLY A 207 -14.51 24.55 24.09
CA GLY A 207 -15.51 23.78 24.87
C GLY A 207 -16.86 24.46 25.10
N GLU A 208 -17.05 25.72 24.68
CA GLU A 208 -18.28 26.51 24.91
C GLU A 208 -18.92 26.95 23.58
N ASP A 209 -19.30 26.02 22.70
CA ASP A 209 -20.29 26.34 21.66
C ASP A 209 -21.10 25.10 21.23
N THR A 210 -21.90 24.57 22.16
CA THR A 210 -23.05 23.73 21.82
C THR A 210 -24.25 24.20 22.63
N GLY A 211 -24.92 25.23 22.12
CA GLY A 211 -26.16 25.76 22.69
C GLY A 211 -27.08 26.32 21.62
N SER A 212 -28.14 25.56 21.33
CA SER A 212 -29.46 26.07 20.89
C SER A 212 -29.66 26.43 19.41
N ARG A 213 -30.23 25.50 18.65
CA ARG A 213 -31.32 25.82 17.72
C ARG A 213 -32.20 24.60 17.40
N GLU A 214 -33.12 24.31 18.30
CA GLU A 214 -34.35 23.57 18.00
C GLU A 214 -35.43 24.55 17.47
N GLY A 215 -36.31 24.06 16.59
CA GLY A 215 -37.60 24.69 16.27
C GLY A 215 -37.79 25.11 14.81
N GLU A 216 -38.43 24.26 14.01
CA GLU A 216 -39.82 24.41 13.54
C GLU A 216 -40.10 23.81 12.14
N GLU A 217 -41.30 23.24 12.08
CA GLU A 217 -41.89 22.38 11.06
C GLU A 217 -42.36 23.11 9.80
N GLY A 218 -42.58 22.36 8.71
CA GLY A 218 -43.10 22.93 7.45
C GLY A 218 -43.46 21.90 6.37
N MET A 219 -44.44 21.06 6.68
CA MET A 219 -45.42 20.35 5.84
C MET A 219 -45.44 20.60 4.30
N GLU A 220 -45.26 19.49 3.55
CA GLU A 220 -46.09 19.02 2.42
C GLU A 220 -46.09 19.69 1.03
N ARG A 221 -45.68 18.93 -0.02
CA ARG A 221 -46.54 18.50 -1.17
C ARG A 221 -45.81 17.66 -2.24
N SER A 222 -46.25 16.40 -2.35
CA SER A 222 -46.62 15.63 -3.56
C SER A 222 -46.24 16.16 -4.97
N ARG A 223 -45.51 15.35 -5.77
CA ARG A 223 -46.01 14.64 -7.01
C ARG A 223 -44.89 14.14 -7.96
N ARG A 224 -44.74 12.81 -7.98
CA ARG A 224 -44.64 11.85 -9.13
C ARG A 224 -43.51 11.91 -10.22
N PRO A 225 -43.29 10.77 -10.93
CA PRO A 225 -41.99 10.38 -11.51
C PRO A 225 -41.95 10.34 -13.05
N GLY A 226 -40.73 10.30 -13.59
CA GLY A 226 -40.36 9.98 -14.98
C GLY A 226 -38.88 10.31 -15.16
N THR A 227 -38.02 9.60 -15.88
CA THR A 227 -38.15 8.58 -16.91
C THR A 227 -36.80 7.87 -17.03
N LYS A 228 -36.82 6.60 -17.44
CA LYS A 228 -35.63 5.82 -17.84
C LYS A 228 -34.96 6.49 -19.05
N SER A 229 -33.64 6.55 -19.07
CA SER A 229 -32.89 6.60 -20.32
C SER A 229 -31.71 5.63 -20.26
N THR A 230 -31.83 4.62 -21.12
CA THR A 230 -30.82 3.65 -21.53
C THR A 230 -29.81 4.34 -22.42
N VAL A 231 -28.51 4.22 -22.15
CA VAL A 231 -27.49 4.28 -23.21
C VAL A 231 -26.42 3.24 -22.93
N GLN A 232 -26.44 2.18 -23.74
CA GLN A 232 -25.31 1.31 -24.02
C GLN A 232 -24.37 2.04 -24.99
N CYS A 233 -23.07 2.01 -24.71
CA CYS A 233 -21.98 1.73 -25.63
C CYS A 233 -20.78 1.26 -24.78
#